data_AF-A0A2E8QQ79-F1
#
_entry.id   AF-A0A2E8QQ79-F1
#
_cell.length_a   1.000
_cell.length_b   1.000
_cell.length_c   1.000
_cell.angle_alpha   90.00
_cell.angle_beta   90.00
_cell.angle_gamma   90.00
#
_symmetry.space_group_name_H-M   'P 1'
#
loop_
_entity.id
_entity.type
_entity.pdbx_description
1 polymer ?
#
loop_
_entity_poly.entity_id
_entity_poly.type
_entity_poly.pdbx_seq_one_letter_code
_entity_poly.pdbx_strand_id
1 'polypeptide(L)'
;SVMNGFERELRERILSVASHATVSARNGWLKGWPELAQTVSRHPEVVASAPFIYGQGLLTRANTVSGVLVRGILPEEEAKVSGILNNLISGESTSLSEGEWKIVLGAQLARSLGVSVGDRVTLIAPQGKISPAGLLPRMRRFEVSGIFEMDMYEYDSGIALIHLADAARLLDTDGGVTGLRLSLEEIYRAPLVSQQLRQQLGSSFRLSDWTREHANFFTALKIERRVMFVILLLIIAVAAFNIVSTLVMVVTDKRADVAILRTLGLRPSQVMAVFIVQGVVIGFGGTVVGGVLGVLTALNIETLVPWVENLFGIEFFPASVYVISDFPAQLKWPDVYLISGVSFLICLAATIYPAWRASRTQPAEALRYE
;
A
#
# COMPACT_ATOMS: atom_id res chain seq x y z
N SER A 1 -13.91 -3.36 -1.87
CA SER A 1 -13.63 -3.79 -0.48
C SER A 1 -12.91 -2.66 0.24
N VAL A 2 -13.05 -2.61 1.56
CA VAL A 2 -12.31 -1.67 2.42
C VAL A 2 -10.80 -1.87 2.26
N MET A 3 -10.34 -3.13 2.21
CA MET A 3 -8.93 -3.46 2.03
C MET A 3 -8.31 -2.84 0.76
N ASN A 4 -9.03 -2.88 -0.36
CA ASN A 4 -8.54 -2.30 -1.60
C ASN A 4 -8.39 -0.78 -1.51
N GLY A 5 -9.32 -0.09 -0.84
CA GLY A 5 -9.21 1.37 -0.70
C GLY A 5 -8.17 1.77 0.33
N PHE A 6 -7.99 0.99 1.41
CA PHE A 6 -6.88 1.19 2.35
C PHE A 6 -5.51 1.02 1.67
N GLU A 7 -5.33 -0.06 0.90
CA GLU A 7 -4.12 -0.28 0.10
C GLU A 7 -3.87 0.87 -0.88
N ARG A 8 -4.93 1.40 -1.51
CA ARG A 8 -4.85 2.52 -2.43
C ARG A 8 -4.40 3.79 -1.71
N GLU A 9 -5.06 4.14 -0.62
CA GLU A 9 -4.78 5.33 0.19
C GLU A 9 -3.33 5.34 0.69
N LEU A 10 -2.88 4.22 1.28
CA LEU A 10 -1.50 4.09 1.72
C LEU A 10 -0.50 4.18 0.57
N ARG A 11 -0.83 3.59 -0.58
CA ARG A 11 0.03 3.67 -1.76
C ARG A 11 0.10 5.11 -2.27
N GLU A 12 -1.02 5.77 -2.49
CA GLU A 12 -1.08 7.16 -2.97
C GLU A 12 -0.30 8.11 -2.04
N ARG A 13 -0.38 7.92 -0.72
CA ARG A 13 0.44 8.66 0.24
C ARG A 13 1.93 8.43 0.05
N ILE A 14 2.38 7.17 -0.01
CA ILE A 14 3.81 6.86 -0.27
C ILE A 14 4.27 7.53 -1.57
N LEU A 15 3.44 7.47 -2.62
CA LEU A 15 3.73 8.03 -3.93
C LEU A 15 3.75 9.56 -3.94
N SER A 16 3.01 10.22 -3.04
CA SER A 16 3.01 11.69 -2.93
C SER A 16 4.31 12.27 -2.35
N VAL A 17 5.06 11.46 -1.58
CA VAL A 17 6.29 11.89 -0.89
C VAL A 17 7.56 11.34 -1.54
N ALA A 18 7.47 10.17 -2.17
CA ALA A 18 8.60 9.49 -2.77
C ALA A 18 8.90 10.02 -4.18
N SER A 19 10.18 10.01 -4.54
CA SER A 19 10.56 10.11 -5.95
C SER A 19 10.18 8.82 -6.65
N HIS A 20 9.74 8.89 -7.91
CA HIS A 20 9.31 7.71 -8.66
C HIS A 20 10.48 6.73 -8.85
N ALA A 21 11.68 7.25 -9.16
CA ALA A 21 12.90 6.48 -9.24
C ALA A 21 14.13 7.28 -8.79
N THR A 22 15.21 6.58 -8.46
CA THR A 22 16.50 7.18 -8.11
C THR A 22 17.65 6.56 -8.89
N VAL A 23 18.57 7.40 -9.34
CA VAL A 23 19.84 6.99 -9.96
C VAL A 23 20.97 7.49 -9.07
N SER A 24 21.63 6.57 -8.36
CA SER A 24 22.71 6.89 -7.43
C SER A 24 24.05 6.33 -7.91
N ALA A 25 25.15 6.92 -7.46
CA ALA A 25 26.45 6.32 -7.64
C ALA A 25 26.51 4.97 -6.90
N ARG A 26 27.12 3.95 -7.50
CA ARG A 26 27.30 2.66 -6.81
C ARG A 26 28.26 2.80 -5.62
N ASN A 27 29.28 3.63 -5.77
CA ASN A 27 30.33 3.90 -4.79
C ASN A 27 30.58 5.42 -4.69
N GLY A 28 30.68 5.97 -3.48
CA GLY A 28 31.03 7.36 -3.25
C GLY A 28 29.98 8.38 -3.72
N TRP A 29 30.45 9.57 -4.09
CA TRP A 29 29.63 10.69 -4.55
C TRP A 29 29.60 10.79 -6.08
N LEU A 30 28.45 11.14 -6.64
CA LEU A 30 28.23 11.39 -8.05
C LEU A 30 28.67 12.83 -8.40
N LYS A 31 29.85 12.98 -9.01
CA LYS A 31 30.37 14.30 -9.44
C LYS A 31 29.80 14.78 -10.79
N GLY A 32 29.65 13.88 -11.76
CA GLY A 32 29.10 14.17 -13.10
C GLY A 32 27.57 14.16 -13.18
N TRP A 33 26.88 14.61 -12.15
CA TRP A 33 25.41 14.55 -12.11
C TRP A 33 24.72 15.45 -13.17
N PRO A 34 25.25 16.61 -13.60
CA PRO A 34 24.58 17.43 -14.61
C PRO A 34 24.49 16.73 -15.97
N GLU A 35 25.56 16.03 -16.37
CA GLU A 35 25.60 15.23 -17.59
C GLU A 35 24.66 14.01 -17.50
N LEU A 36 24.62 13.37 -16.32
CA LEU A 36 23.69 12.29 -16.07
C LEU A 36 22.23 12.76 -16.14
N ALA A 37 21.94 13.93 -15.58
CA ALA A 37 20.60 14.52 -15.62
C ALA A 37 20.15 14.76 -17.06
N GLN A 38 21.01 15.32 -17.91
CA GLN A 38 20.72 15.47 -19.34
C GLN A 38 20.50 14.12 -20.05
N THR A 39 21.27 13.10 -19.68
CA THR A 39 21.13 11.76 -20.28
C THR A 39 19.81 11.11 -19.89
N VAL A 40 19.42 11.21 -18.62
CA VAL A 40 18.18 10.61 -18.11
C VAL A 40 16.94 11.35 -18.60
N SER A 41 17.00 12.68 -18.71
CA SER A 41 15.90 13.49 -19.26
C SER A 41 15.61 13.23 -20.75
N ARG A 42 16.48 12.50 -21.48
CA ARG A 42 16.19 12.06 -22.86
C ARG A 42 15.24 10.87 -22.92
N HIS A 43 15.01 10.19 -21.79
CA HIS A 43 14.06 9.08 -21.74
C HIS A 43 12.63 9.64 -21.81
N PRO A 44 11.77 9.15 -22.72
CA PRO A 44 10.46 9.77 -22.99
C PRO A 44 9.54 9.78 -21.77
N GLU A 45 9.66 8.79 -20.88
CA GLU A 45 8.82 8.68 -19.67
C GLU A 45 9.34 9.52 -18.48
N VAL A 46 10.51 10.17 -18.59
CA VAL A 46 11.08 11.02 -17.52
C VAL A 46 10.62 12.46 -17.70
N VAL A 47 9.85 12.97 -16.73
CA VAL A 47 9.29 14.32 -16.75
C VAL A 47 10.27 15.34 -16.15
N ALA A 48 10.93 14.96 -15.05
CA ALA A 48 11.86 15.83 -14.34
C ALA A 48 12.93 15.03 -13.61
N SER A 49 14.05 15.68 -13.29
CA SER A 49 15.09 15.12 -12.43
C SER A 49 15.64 16.19 -11.48
N ALA A 50 15.99 15.78 -10.26
CA ALA A 50 16.59 16.68 -9.27
C ALA A 50 17.79 16.02 -8.58
N PRO A 51 18.91 16.73 -8.42
CA PRO A 51 20.03 16.23 -7.63
C PRO A 51 19.70 16.24 -6.14
N PHE A 52 20.21 15.25 -5.42
CA PHE A 52 20.10 15.21 -3.97
C PHE A 52 21.36 14.71 -3.29
N ILE A 53 21.63 15.25 -2.11
CA ILE A 53 22.59 14.71 -1.16
C ILE A 53 21.82 14.10 0.00
N TYR A 54 22.15 12.87 0.36
CA TYR A 54 21.52 12.15 1.46
C TYR A 54 22.56 11.85 2.54
N GLY A 55 22.27 12.27 3.77
CA GLY A 55 23.14 12.06 4.92
C GLY A 55 22.34 11.78 6.19
N GLN A 56 23.02 11.25 7.20
CA GLN A 56 22.49 11.07 8.53
C GLN A 56 23.13 12.09 9.47
N GLY A 57 22.37 12.57 10.45
CA GLY A 57 22.88 13.49 11.47
C GLY A 57 22.02 13.50 12.73
N LEU A 58 22.44 14.32 13.68
CA LEU A 58 21.69 14.62 14.90
C LEU A 58 21.35 16.11 14.89
N LEU A 59 20.08 16.44 15.07
CA LEU A 59 19.65 17.81 15.35
C LEU A 59 19.57 18.00 16.86
N THR A 60 20.13 19.11 17.33
CA THR A 60 20.12 19.47 18.75
C THR A 60 19.62 20.89 18.97
N ARG A 61 18.82 21.06 20.02
CA ARG A 61 18.45 22.35 20.60
C ARG A 61 18.43 22.25 22.11
N ALA A 62 19.33 23.00 22.77
CA ALA A 62 19.56 22.89 24.21
C ALA A 62 19.76 21.43 24.65
N ASN A 63 18.84 20.86 25.44
CA ASN A 63 18.91 19.49 25.94
C ASN A 63 18.14 18.46 25.09
N THR A 64 17.53 18.88 23.97
CA THR A 64 16.81 17.97 23.07
C THR A 64 17.70 17.53 21.92
N VAL A 65 17.65 16.24 21.60
CA VAL A 65 18.40 15.61 20.50
C VAL A 65 17.45 14.74 19.70
N SER A 66 17.49 14.83 18.39
CA SER A 66 16.74 13.96 17.48
C SER A 66 17.63 13.50 16.33
N GLY A 67 17.57 12.21 16.02
CA GLY A 67 18.21 11.66 14.83
C GLY A 67 17.45 12.11 13.59
N VAL A 68 18.18 12.49 12.52
CA VAL A 68 17.58 13.02 11.31
C VAL A 68 18.28 12.51 10.06
N LEU A 69 17.49 12.33 9.00
CA LEU A 69 17.94 12.18 7.63
C LEU A 69 17.98 13.56 6.98
N VAL A 70 19.18 14.00 6.67
CA VAL A 70 19.44 15.29 6.05
C VAL A 70 19.40 15.10 4.54
N ARG A 71 18.51 15.84 3.87
CA ARG A 71 18.43 15.86 2.42
C ARG A 71 18.85 17.24 1.90
N GLY A 72 19.98 17.29 1.21
CA GLY A 72 20.39 18.45 0.42
C GLY A 72 19.63 18.48 -0.90
N ILE A 73 18.96 19.59 -1.19
CA ILE A 73 18.11 19.75 -2.37
C ILE A 73 18.34 21.09 -3.08
N LEU A 74 18.00 21.15 -4.37
CA LEU A 74 17.76 22.42 -5.07
C LEU A 74 16.24 22.66 -5.06
N PRO A 75 15.71 23.70 -4.39
CA PRO A 75 14.27 23.85 -4.20
C PRO A 75 13.46 23.84 -5.50
N GLU A 76 13.97 24.54 -6.53
CA GLU A 76 13.31 24.62 -7.85
C GLU A 76 13.24 23.27 -8.57
N GLU A 77 14.24 22.41 -8.41
CA GLU A 77 14.25 21.08 -9.03
C GLU A 77 13.51 20.05 -8.17
N GLU A 78 13.63 20.13 -6.83
CA GLU A 78 12.95 19.21 -5.92
C GLU A 78 11.43 19.34 -6.02
N ALA A 79 10.91 20.56 -6.21
CA ALA A 79 9.48 20.81 -6.42
C ALA A 79 8.91 20.10 -7.66
N LYS A 80 9.76 19.75 -8.64
CA LYS A 80 9.35 19.00 -9.86
C LYS A 80 9.32 17.49 -9.65
N VAL A 81 9.95 16.98 -8.58
CA VAL A 81 10.09 15.53 -8.32
C VAL A 81 9.50 15.06 -6.99
N SER A 82 9.02 15.98 -6.16
CA SER A 82 8.58 15.71 -4.79
C SER A 82 7.53 16.73 -4.33
N GLY A 83 6.49 16.26 -3.65
CA GLY A 83 5.44 17.13 -3.09
C GLY A 83 5.83 17.83 -1.78
N ILE A 84 6.99 17.53 -1.19
CA ILE A 84 7.32 18.00 0.18
C ILE A 84 7.32 19.52 0.31
N LEU A 85 7.90 20.23 -0.66
CA LEU A 85 7.94 21.70 -0.63
C LEU A 85 6.59 22.36 -0.94
N ASN A 86 5.62 21.61 -1.45
CA ASN A 86 4.26 22.11 -1.72
C ASN A 86 3.36 22.01 -0.48
N ASN A 87 3.74 21.20 0.52
CA ASN A 87 2.96 20.96 1.75
C ASN A 87 3.62 21.61 2.97
N LEU A 88 4.00 22.88 2.85
CA LEU A 88 4.52 23.67 3.96
C LEU A 88 3.37 24.20 4.82
N ILE A 89 3.41 23.92 6.12
CA ILE A 89 2.51 24.54 7.12
C ILE A 89 2.96 25.98 7.38
N SER A 90 4.27 26.22 7.39
CA SER A 90 4.86 27.52 7.67
C SER A 90 6.19 27.72 6.96
N GLY A 91 6.51 28.97 6.64
CA GLY A 91 7.68 29.34 5.85
C GLY A 91 7.41 29.33 4.34
N GLU A 92 8.47 29.57 3.56
CA GLU A 92 8.41 29.61 2.09
C GLU A 92 9.30 28.52 1.48
N SER A 93 8.87 27.92 0.37
CA SER A 93 9.62 26.87 -0.32
C SER A 93 10.93 27.37 -0.94
N THR A 94 10.99 28.66 -1.27
CA THR A 94 12.17 29.37 -1.79
C THR A 94 13.15 29.82 -0.72
N SER A 95 12.87 29.53 0.56
CA SER A 95 13.69 30.02 1.68
C SER A 95 15.07 29.34 1.77
N LEU A 96 15.24 28.16 1.17
CA LEU A 96 16.51 27.43 1.13
C LEU A 96 17.43 28.00 0.04
N SER A 97 18.32 28.92 0.40
CA SER A 97 19.32 29.50 -0.49
C SER A 97 20.75 29.06 -0.14
N GLU A 98 21.65 29.11 -1.11
CA GLU A 98 23.04 28.72 -0.92
C GLU A 98 23.75 29.55 0.16
N GLY A 99 24.35 28.89 1.15
CA GLY A 99 25.19 29.53 2.17
C GLY A 99 24.46 30.26 3.28
N GLU A 100 23.12 30.27 3.25
CA GLU A 100 22.32 30.86 4.32
C GLU A 100 22.16 29.95 5.52
N TRP A 101 22.51 28.66 5.39
CA TRP A 101 22.37 27.66 6.47
C TRP A 101 20.95 27.64 7.04
N LYS A 102 19.97 27.61 6.15
CA LYS A 102 18.57 27.44 6.48
C LYS A 102 18.16 25.97 6.40
N ILE A 103 17.21 25.58 7.23
CA ILE A 103 16.70 24.21 7.32
C ILE A 103 15.18 24.24 7.30
N VAL A 104 14.59 23.25 6.64
CA VAL A 104 13.15 22.99 6.64
C VAL A 104 12.94 21.65 7.33
N LEU A 105 12.04 21.59 8.31
CA LEU A 105 11.85 20.43 9.19
C LEU A 105 10.46 19.82 8.98
N GLY A 106 10.33 18.51 9.18
CA GLY A 106 9.01 17.89 9.31
C GLY A 106 8.30 18.36 10.60
N ALA A 107 6.97 18.41 10.57
CA ALA A 107 6.17 18.94 11.67
C ALA A 107 6.40 18.21 12.99
N GLN A 108 6.53 16.88 12.95
CA GLN A 108 6.77 16.09 14.16
C GLN A 108 8.19 16.28 14.71
N LEU A 109 9.19 16.45 13.84
CA LEU A 109 10.57 16.76 14.22
C LEU A 109 10.69 18.16 14.81
N ALA A 110 9.98 19.14 14.26
CA ALA A 110 9.92 20.49 14.82
C ALA A 110 9.26 20.47 16.21
N ARG A 111 8.15 19.74 16.36
CA ARG A 111 7.46 19.53 17.65
C ARG A 111 8.37 18.86 18.69
N SER A 112 9.11 17.81 18.32
CA SER A 112 9.99 17.09 19.26
C SER A 112 11.18 17.94 19.75
N LEU A 113 11.70 18.82 18.89
CA LEU A 113 12.75 19.79 19.23
C LEU A 113 12.21 21.08 19.88
N GLY A 114 10.88 21.25 19.90
CA GLY A 114 10.19 22.43 20.41
C GLY A 114 10.47 23.70 19.61
N VAL A 115 10.74 23.60 18.31
CA VAL A 115 11.13 24.72 17.44
C VAL A 115 10.01 25.20 16.53
N SER A 116 10.07 26.47 16.16
CA SER A 116 9.23 27.12 15.15
C SER A 116 10.09 27.82 14.09
N VAL A 117 9.48 28.32 13.03
CA VAL A 117 10.18 29.15 12.03
C VAL A 117 10.84 30.35 12.71
N GLY A 118 12.11 30.60 12.40
CA GLY A 118 12.99 31.61 13.02
C GLY A 118 13.86 31.07 14.16
N ASP A 119 13.56 29.90 14.73
CA ASP A 119 14.43 29.26 15.72
C ASP A 119 15.72 28.73 15.10
N ARG A 120 16.70 28.40 15.96
CA ARG A 120 17.96 27.81 15.54
C ARG A 120 18.16 26.41 16.11
N VAL A 121 18.67 25.52 15.27
CA VAL A 121 19.03 24.14 15.60
C VAL A 121 20.46 23.87 15.18
N THR A 122 21.15 22.97 15.87
CA THR A 122 22.50 22.55 15.48
C THR A 122 22.45 21.17 14.88
N LEU A 123 22.89 21.05 13.62
CA LEU A 123 23.03 19.77 12.95
C LEU A 123 24.45 19.26 13.14
N ILE A 124 24.56 18.04 13.65
CA ILE A 124 25.81 17.32 13.89
C ILE A 124 25.86 16.16 12.91
N ALA A 125 26.79 16.21 11.97
CA ALA A 125 27.04 15.15 11.00
C ALA A 125 28.24 14.30 11.44
N PRO A 126 28.13 12.95 11.39
CA PRO A 126 29.19 12.04 11.81
C PRO A 126 30.38 12.01 10.84
N GLN A 127 30.27 12.61 9.65
CA GLN A 127 31.36 12.73 8.69
C GLN A 127 32.30 13.86 9.11
N GLY A 128 33.32 13.48 9.88
CA GLY A 128 34.30 14.35 10.51
C GLY A 128 35.74 14.10 10.05
N LYS A 129 36.63 15.04 10.33
CA LYS A 129 38.08 14.83 10.07
C LYS A 129 38.65 13.92 11.16
N ILE A 130 39.45 12.94 10.75
CA ILE A 130 40.19 12.08 11.68
C ILE A 130 41.31 12.92 12.29
N SER A 131 41.31 13.04 13.61
CA SER A 131 42.36 13.68 14.40
C SER A 131 43.05 12.66 15.30
N PRO A 132 44.25 12.95 15.85
CA PRO A 132 44.89 12.08 16.85
C PRO A 132 44.02 11.83 18.10
N ALA A 133 43.03 12.69 18.37
CA ALA A 133 42.09 12.57 19.48
C ALA A 133 40.78 11.83 19.11
N GLY A 134 40.65 11.33 17.88
CA GLY A 134 39.45 10.65 17.38
C GLY A 134 38.75 11.41 16.24
N LEU A 135 37.55 10.93 15.88
CA LEU A 135 36.74 11.45 14.79
C LEU A 135 35.94 12.66 15.27
N LEU A 136 36.30 13.86 14.82
CA LEU A 136 35.64 15.10 15.23
C LEU A 136 34.46 15.38 14.30
N PRO A 137 33.20 15.27 14.76
CA PRO A 137 32.03 15.46 13.91
C PRO A 137 31.96 16.90 13.39
N ARG A 138 31.43 17.08 12.18
CA ARG A 138 31.13 18.41 11.67
C ARG A 138 29.80 18.86 12.24
N MET A 139 29.76 20.07 12.79
CA MET A 139 28.53 20.66 13.30
C MET A 139 28.32 22.05 12.74
N ARG A 140 27.07 22.38 12.44
CA ARG A 140 26.68 23.69 11.92
C ARG A 140 25.33 24.07 12.49
N ARG A 141 25.19 25.35 12.84
CA ARG A 141 23.92 25.93 13.27
C ARG A 141 23.10 26.36 12.06
N PHE A 142 21.85 25.95 12.04
CA PHE A 142 20.87 26.27 11.02
C PHE A 142 19.72 27.10 11.61
N GLU A 143 19.14 27.96 10.79
CA GLU A 143 17.88 28.66 11.09
C GLU A 143 16.70 27.91 10.46
N VAL A 144 15.65 27.66 11.25
CA VAL A 144 14.44 26.99 10.79
C VAL A 144 13.67 27.98 9.92
N SER A 145 13.61 27.66 8.63
CA SER A 145 13.03 28.53 7.60
C SER A 145 11.64 28.07 7.14
N GLY A 146 11.28 26.83 7.45
CA GLY A 146 9.96 26.29 7.17
C GLY A 146 9.69 24.97 7.87
N ILE A 147 8.41 24.60 7.93
CA ILE A 147 7.93 23.33 8.49
C ILE A 147 6.95 22.71 7.51
N PHE A 148 7.18 21.44 7.12
CA PHE A 148 6.28 20.67 6.25
C PHE A 148 5.53 19.58 7.01
N GLU A 149 4.41 19.13 6.46
CA GLU A 149 3.68 17.94 6.94
C GLU A 149 3.19 17.13 5.75
N MET A 150 3.57 15.86 5.72
CA MET A 150 3.21 14.91 4.66
C MET A 150 2.18 13.88 5.12
N ASP A 151 1.59 14.09 6.31
CA ASP A 151 0.68 13.15 6.96
C ASP A 151 1.25 11.73 7.06
N MET A 152 2.57 11.63 7.19
CA MET A 152 3.34 10.39 7.27
C MET A 152 4.39 10.54 8.36
N TYR A 153 4.16 9.87 9.49
CA TYR A 153 4.99 10.02 10.68
C TYR A 153 6.48 9.81 10.42
N GLU A 154 6.88 8.83 9.60
CA GLU A 154 8.29 8.59 9.29
C GLU A 154 8.96 9.75 8.56
N TYR A 155 8.21 10.47 7.71
CA TYR A 155 8.72 11.65 7.00
C TYR A 155 8.71 12.88 7.92
N ASP A 156 7.62 13.09 8.65
CA ASP A 156 7.44 14.27 9.50
C ASP A 156 8.36 14.27 10.73
N SER A 157 8.77 13.08 11.20
CA SER A 157 9.66 12.94 12.36
C SER A 157 11.13 12.74 11.99
N GLY A 158 11.42 12.35 10.74
CA GLY A 158 12.73 11.80 10.37
C GLY A 158 13.53 12.61 9.36
N ILE A 159 12.95 13.59 8.65
CA ILE A 159 13.60 14.29 7.55
C ILE A 159 13.79 15.78 7.82
N ALA A 160 14.96 16.29 7.45
CA ALA A 160 15.23 17.71 7.34
C ALA A 160 15.80 18.05 5.95
N LEU A 161 15.30 19.11 5.35
CA LEU A 161 15.75 19.61 4.05
C LEU A 161 16.68 20.81 4.26
N ILE A 162 17.80 20.82 3.54
CA ILE A 162 18.73 21.94 3.46
C ILE A 162 19.12 22.19 2.01
N HIS A 163 19.69 23.36 1.71
CA HIS A 163 20.19 23.63 0.37
C HIS A 163 21.31 22.65 -0.04
N LEU A 164 21.32 22.21 -1.30
CA LEU A 164 22.27 21.20 -1.82
C LEU A 164 23.73 21.59 -1.56
N ALA A 165 24.08 22.85 -1.80
CA ALA A 165 25.44 23.36 -1.57
C ALA A 165 25.83 23.34 -0.08
N ASP A 166 24.89 23.59 0.84
CA ASP A 166 25.15 23.55 2.28
C ASP A 166 25.32 22.11 2.76
N ALA A 167 24.54 21.18 2.21
CA ALA A 167 24.75 19.74 2.42
C ALA A 167 26.12 19.29 1.93
N ALA A 168 26.54 19.73 0.74
CA ALA A 168 27.85 19.38 0.17
C ALA A 168 29.01 19.84 1.06
N ARG A 169 28.93 21.05 1.62
CA ARG A 169 29.94 21.58 2.55
C ARG A 169 29.92 20.86 3.90
N LEU A 170 28.73 20.58 4.43
CA LEU A 170 28.59 19.92 5.73
C LEU A 170 29.05 18.46 5.70
N LEU A 171 28.73 17.73 4.62
CA LEU A 171 29.02 16.31 4.45
C LEU A 171 30.31 16.05 3.63
N ASP A 172 31.06 17.09 3.29
CA ASP A 172 32.35 16.99 2.60
C ASP A 172 32.30 16.20 1.28
N THR A 173 31.29 16.49 0.45
CA THR A 173 31.03 15.70 -0.76
C THR A 173 31.92 16.10 -1.95
N ASP A 174 32.77 17.11 -1.78
CA ASP A 174 33.67 17.64 -2.81
C ASP A 174 32.93 17.94 -4.13
N GLY A 175 31.77 18.60 -4.00
CA GLY A 175 30.88 18.96 -5.11
C GLY A 175 30.03 17.81 -5.69
N GLY A 176 30.21 16.58 -5.19
CA GLY A 176 29.42 15.42 -5.60
C GLY A 176 28.05 15.35 -4.89
N VAL A 177 27.11 14.63 -5.50
CA VAL A 177 25.77 14.36 -4.95
C VAL A 177 25.58 12.88 -4.67
N THR A 178 24.57 12.48 -3.91
CA THR A 178 24.25 11.05 -3.72
C THR A 178 23.68 10.45 -5.01
N GLY A 179 22.85 11.22 -5.71
CA GLY A 179 22.25 10.81 -6.96
C GLY A 179 21.26 11.82 -7.53
N LEU A 180 20.47 11.33 -8.48
CA LEU A 180 19.34 12.04 -9.07
C LEU A 180 18.04 11.33 -8.67
N ARG A 181 17.07 12.11 -8.22
CA ARG A 181 15.66 11.71 -8.09
C ARG A 181 14.97 11.99 -9.43
N LEU A 182 14.10 11.08 -9.85
CA LEU A 182 13.38 11.16 -11.10
C LEU A 182 11.88 11.22 -10.85
N SER A 183 11.21 12.11 -11.57
CA SER A 183 9.77 12.11 -11.77
C SER A 183 9.44 11.51 -13.12
N LEU A 184 8.40 10.69 -13.16
CA LEU A 184 7.96 9.95 -14.34
C LEU A 184 6.52 10.30 -14.64
N GLU A 185 6.13 10.23 -15.92
CA GLU A 185 4.75 10.50 -16.36
C GLU A 185 3.77 9.53 -15.70
N GLU A 186 4.09 8.23 -15.72
CA GLU A 186 3.32 7.20 -15.04
C GLU A 186 4.16 6.51 -13.95
N ILE A 187 3.81 6.78 -12.70
CA ILE A 187 4.55 6.29 -11.54
C ILE A 187 4.61 4.76 -11.45
N TYR A 188 3.58 4.06 -11.95
CA TYR A 188 3.52 2.59 -11.96
C TYR A 188 4.50 1.96 -12.95
N ARG A 189 5.00 2.74 -13.92
CA ARG A 189 6.04 2.30 -14.86
C ARG A 189 7.45 2.44 -14.30
N ALA A 190 7.62 3.01 -13.10
CA ALA A 190 8.92 3.19 -12.47
C ALA A 190 9.83 1.93 -12.46
N PRO A 191 9.33 0.71 -12.19
CA PRO A 191 10.16 -0.50 -12.26
C PRO A 191 10.66 -0.81 -13.68
N LEU A 192 9.83 -0.57 -14.70
CA LEU A 192 10.16 -0.77 -16.11
C LEU A 192 11.18 0.27 -16.58
N VAL A 193 10.91 1.55 -16.32
CA VAL A 193 11.82 2.67 -16.66
C VAL A 193 13.16 2.50 -15.96
N SER A 194 13.16 2.13 -14.68
CA SER A 194 14.40 1.87 -13.92
C SER A 194 15.19 0.69 -14.49
N GLN A 195 14.53 -0.31 -15.09
CA GLN A 195 15.21 -1.40 -15.78
C GLN A 195 15.81 -0.96 -17.12
N GLN A 196 15.07 -0.17 -17.91
CA GLN A 196 15.52 0.37 -19.19
C GLN A 196 16.73 1.32 -19.00
N LEU A 197 16.62 2.26 -18.07
CA LEU A 197 17.72 3.16 -17.71
C LEU A 197 18.94 2.38 -17.18
N ARG A 198 18.75 1.28 -16.46
CA ARG A 198 19.85 0.42 -16.00
C ARG A 198 20.59 -0.24 -17.17
N GLN A 199 19.87 -0.63 -18.23
CA GLN A 199 20.48 -1.18 -19.44
C GLN A 199 21.25 -0.10 -20.23
N GLN A 200 20.74 1.13 -20.26
CA GLN A 200 21.35 2.24 -20.98
C GLN A 200 22.59 2.82 -20.27
N LEU A 201 22.51 3.02 -18.95
CA LEU A 201 23.57 3.67 -18.16
C LEU A 201 24.67 2.69 -17.71
N GLY A 202 24.45 1.38 -17.85
CA GLY A 202 25.39 0.34 -17.46
C GLY A 202 25.48 0.11 -15.94
N SER A 203 26.52 -0.61 -15.52
CA SER A 203 26.66 -1.11 -14.14
C SER A 203 27.21 -0.08 -13.14
N SER A 204 27.73 1.05 -13.61
CA SER A 204 28.34 2.11 -12.79
C SER A 204 27.35 2.80 -11.85
N PHE A 205 26.05 2.75 -12.18
CA PHE A 205 24.98 3.37 -11.41
C PHE A 205 24.12 2.34 -10.69
N ARG A 206 23.55 2.74 -9.55
CA ARG A 206 22.53 2.00 -8.84
C ARG A 206 21.19 2.67 -9.10
N LEU A 207 20.30 1.94 -9.76
CA LEU A 207 18.93 2.36 -9.99
C LEU A 207 17.98 1.67 -9.02
N SER A 208 17.23 2.47 -8.29
CA SER A 208 16.15 2.06 -7.39
C SER A 208 14.85 2.77 -7.78
N ASP A 209 13.74 2.23 -7.30
CA ASP A 209 12.40 2.75 -7.54
C ASP A 209 11.56 2.58 -6.27
N TRP A 210 10.46 3.31 -6.15
CA TRP A 210 9.61 3.30 -4.96
C TRP A 210 9.10 1.89 -4.59
N THR A 211 8.93 0.98 -5.56
CA THR A 211 8.47 -0.38 -5.29
C THR A 211 9.56 -1.22 -4.61
N ARG A 212 10.84 -0.93 -4.91
CA ARG A 212 11.99 -1.59 -4.29
C ARG A 212 12.32 -1.00 -2.92
N GLU A 213 12.27 0.32 -2.80
CA GLU A 213 12.55 1.01 -1.52
C GLU A 213 11.55 0.61 -0.43
N HIS A 214 10.30 0.31 -0.82
CA HIS A 214 9.24 -0.13 0.08
C HIS A 214 8.82 -1.59 -0.17
N ALA A 215 9.73 -2.44 -0.66
CA ALA A 215 9.41 -3.83 -1.03
C ALA A 215 8.79 -4.65 0.11
N ASN A 216 9.23 -4.46 1.36
CA ASN A 216 8.68 -5.14 2.53
C ASN A 216 7.22 -4.77 2.76
N PHE A 217 6.87 -3.50 2.61
CA PHE A 217 5.51 -3.00 2.75
C PHE A 217 4.59 -3.59 1.67
N PHE A 218 4.99 -3.53 0.39
CA PHE A 218 4.21 -4.15 -0.69
C PHE A 218 4.13 -5.67 -0.59
N THR A 219 5.14 -6.31 -0.03
CA THR A 219 5.12 -7.75 0.25
C THR A 219 4.13 -8.07 1.37
N ALA A 220 4.10 -7.27 2.44
CA ALA A 220 3.12 -7.40 3.51
C ALA A 220 1.68 -7.27 2.99
N LEU A 221 1.39 -6.24 2.16
CA LEU A 221 0.09 -6.07 1.52
C LEU A 221 -0.32 -7.29 0.66
N LYS A 222 0.62 -7.88 -0.07
CA LYS A 222 0.37 -9.11 -0.86
C LYS A 222 0.09 -10.32 0.03
N ILE A 223 0.82 -10.47 1.14
CA ILE A 223 0.60 -11.53 2.11
C ILE A 223 -0.78 -11.37 2.76
N GLU A 224 -1.12 -10.16 3.20
CA GLU A 224 -2.42 -9.83 3.78
C GLU A 224 -3.57 -10.18 2.83
N ARG A 225 -3.47 -9.79 1.54
CA ARG A 225 -4.46 -10.15 0.52
C ARG A 225 -4.64 -11.67 0.39
N ARG A 226 -3.56 -12.46 0.50
CA ARG A 226 -3.63 -13.93 0.49
C ARG A 226 -4.31 -14.47 1.75
N VAL A 227 -4.00 -13.93 2.92
CA VAL A 227 -4.63 -14.33 4.19
C VAL A 227 -6.13 -14.04 4.15
N MET A 228 -6.53 -12.86 3.69
CA MET A 228 -7.95 -12.50 3.53
C MET A 228 -8.68 -13.43 2.56
N PHE A 229 -8.04 -13.83 1.46
CA PHE A 229 -8.59 -14.82 0.54
C PHE A 229 -8.81 -16.18 1.22
N VAL A 230 -7.85 -16.66 2.02
CA VAL A 230 -7.97 -17.94 2.76
C VAL A 230 -9.10 -17.88 3.80
N ILE A 231 -9.22 -16.77 4.55
CA ILE A 231 -10.31 -16.59 5.53
C ILE A 231 -11.67 -16.61 4.83
N LEU A 232 -11.82 -15.85 3.73
CA LEU A 232 -13.07 -15.82 2.96
C LEU A 232 -13.42 -17.22 2.41
N LEU A 233 -12.42 -17.93 1.88
CA LEU A 233 -12.58 -19.31 1.41
C LEU A 233 -13.09 -20.24 2.52
N LEU A 234 -12.55 -20.11 3.74
CA LEU A 234 -12.97 -20.90 4.90
C LEU A 234 -14.43 -20.61 5.28
N ILE A 235 -14.83 -19.33 5.30
CA ILE A 235 -16.22 -18.93 5.56
C ILE A 235 -17.17 -19.54 4.51
N ILE A 236 -16.79 -19.48 3.24
CA ILE A 236 -17.55 -20.09 2.14
C ILE A 236 -17.62 -21.61 2.30
N ALA A 237 -16.53 -22.27 2.71
CA ALA A 237 -16.50 -23.71 2.92
C ALA A 237 -17.45 -24.14 4.05
N VAL A 238 -17.50 -23.39 5.16
CA VAL A 238 -18.46 -23.62 6.25
C VAL A 238 -19.91 -23.43 5.76
N ALA A 239 -20.17 -22.39 4.96
CA ALA A 239 -21.48 -22.19 4.35
C ALA A 239 -21.86 -23.31 3.38
N ALA A 240 -20.92 -23.81 2.58
CA ALA A 240 -21.14 -24.92 1.68
C ALA A 240 -21.45 -26.22 2.43
N PHE A 241 -20.83 -26.47 3.59
CA PHE A 241 -21.16 -27.60 4.45
C PHE A 241 -22.62 -27.54 4.96
N ASN A 242 -23.12 -26.34 5.27
CA ASN A 242 -24.55 -26.16 5.58
C ASN A 242 -25.43 -26.54 4.39
N ILE A 243 -25.08 -26.16 3.16
CA ILE A 243 -25.81 -26.55 1.95
C ILE A 243 -25.81 -28.08 1.77
N VAL A 244 -24.67 -28.75 1.98
CA VAL A 244 -24.61 -30.22 1.96
C VAL A 244 -25.58 -30.80 2.98
N SER A 245 -25.55 -30.30 4.21
CA SER A 245 -26.40 -30.79 5.30
C SER A 245 -27.89 -30.63 4.98
N THR A 246 -28.29 -29.47 4.47
CA THR A 246 -29.67 -29.19 4.05
C THR A 246 -30.09 -30.07 2.86
N LEU A 247 -29.26 -30.23 1.83
CA LEU A 247 -29.60 -31.07 0.68
C LEU A 247 -29.69 -32.55 1.05
N VAL A 248 -28.82 -33.05 1.93
CA VAL A 248 -28.94 -34.42 2.46
C VAL A 248 -30.29 -34.58 3.18
N MET A 249 -30.68 -33.63 4.02
CA MET A 249 -31.97 -33.64 4.71
C MET A 249 -33.15 -33.66 3.72
N VAL A 250 -33.13 -32.80 2.70
CA VAL A 250 -34.18 -32.78 1.66
C VAL A 250 -34.24 -34.09 0.89
N VAL A 251 -33.08 -34.67 0.54
CA VAL A 251 -33.02 -35.99 -0.11
C VAL A 251 -33.61 -37.08 0.78
N THR A 252 -33.36 -37.03 2.10
CA THR A 252 -33.91 -38.02 3.02
C THR A 252 -35.42 -37.88 3.20
N ASP A 253 -35.93 -36.66 3.27
CA ASP A 253 -37.36 -36.39 3.42
C ASP A 253 -38.14 -36.74 2.15
N LYS A 254 -37.48 -36.63 0.98
CA LYS A 254 -38.06 -36.93 -0.34
C LYS A 254 -37.76 -38.33 -0.86
N ARG A 255 -37.35 -39.27 0.01
CA ARG A 255 -37.04 -40.65 -0.39
C ARG A 255 -38.23 -41.39 -1.01
N ALA A 256 -39.43 -41.25 -0.45
CA ALA A 256 -40.64 -41.89 -0.98
C ALA A 256 -41.00 -41.36 -2.37
N ASP A 257 -41.01 -40.02 -2.53
CA ASP A 257 -41.24 -39.35 -3.82
C ASP A 257 -40.23 -39.82 -4.90
N VAL A 258 -38.94 -39.91 -4.54
CA VAL A 258 -37.89 -40.41 -5.44
C VAL A 258 -38.13 -41.89 -5.81
N ALA A 259 -38.56 -42.72 -4.86
CA ALA A 259 -38.87 -44.12 -5.11
C ALA A 259 -40.03 -44.29 -6.10
N ILE A 260 -41.11 -43.52 -5.94
CA ILE A 260 -42.26 -43.50 -6.86
C ILE A 260 -41.83 -43.09 -8.26
N LEU A 261 -41.03 -42.02 -8.39
CA LEU A 261 -40.53 -41.60 -9.70
C LEU A 261 -39.65 -42.66 -10.35
N ARG A 262 -38.84 -43.37 -9.55
CA ARG A 262 -38.01 -44.48 -10.04
C ARG A 262 -38.83 -45.71 -10.47
N THR A 263 -39.97 -46.01 -9.82
CA THR A 263 -40.85 -47.09 -10.29
C THR A 263 -41.61 -46.70 -11.56
N LEU A 264 -41.87 -45.41 -11.77
CA LEU A 264 -42.41 -44.86 -13.02
C LEU A 264 -41.38 -44.80 -14.18
N GLY A 265 -40.13 -45.22 -13.95
CA GLY A 265 -39.10 -45.35 -14.99
C GLY A 265 -38.01 -44.27 -14.97
N LEU A 266 -37.97 -43.40 -13.97
CA LEU A 266 -36.92 -42.38 -13.84
C LEU A 266 -35.54 -43.03 -13.57
N ARG A 267 -34.54 -42.71 -14.40
CA ARG A 267 -33.18 -43.25 -14.28
C ARG A 267 -32.43 -42.61 -13.10
N PRO A 268 -31.47 -43.31 -12.46
CA PRO A 268 -30.66 -42.73 -11.38
C PRO A 268 -29.94 -41.42 -11.77
N SER A 269 -29.47 -41.30 -13.01
CA SER A 269 -28.86 -40.07 -13.52
C SER A 269 -29.83 -38.90 -13.60
N GLN A 270 -31.11 -39.15 -13.86
CA GLN A 270 -32.16 -38.13 -13.89
C GLN A 270 -32.52 -37.69 -12.47
N VAL A 271 -32.57 -38.60 -11.50
CA VAL A 271 -32.70 -38.25 -10.07
C VAL A 271 -31.54 -37.36 -9.62
N MET A 272 -30.30 -37.73 -9.98
CA MET A 272 -29.11 -36.93 -9.68
C MET A 272 -29.20 -35.53 -10.29
N ALA A 273 -29.65 -35.42 -11.55
CA ALA A 273 -29.81 -34.14 -12.25
C ALA A 273 -30.81 -33.21 -11.54
N VAL A 274 -31.94 -33.73 -11.02
CA VAL A 274 -32.92 -32.93 -10.27
C VAL A 274 -32.28 -32.27 -9.06
N PHE A 275 -31.54 -33.04 -8.25
CA PHE A 275 -30.88 -32.49 -7.05
C PHE A 275 -29.69 -31.58 -7.38
N ILE A 276 -28.96 -31.83 -8.47
CA ILE A 276 -27.93 -30.90 -8.95
C ILE A 276 -28.56 -29.58 -9.39
N VAL A 277 -29.65 -29.61 -10.15
CA VAL A 277 -30.36 -28.38 -10.58
C VAL A 277 -30.89 -27.61 -9.38
N GLN A 278 -31.47 -28.29 -8.39
CA GLN A 278 -31.88 -27.65 -7.14
C GLN A 278 -30.70 -26.97 -6.43
N GLY A 279 -29.57 -27.67 -6.33
CA GLY A 279 -28.32 -27.13 -5.79
C GLY A 279 -27.81 -25.91 -6.55
N VAL A 280 -27.85 -25.94 -7.88
CA VAL A 280 -27.48 -24.83 -8.76
C VAL A 280 -28.40 -23.62 -8.54
N VAL A 281 -29.71 -23.82 -8.43
CA VAL A 281 -30.66 -22.73 -8.22
C VAL A 281 -30.42 -22.06 -6.86
N ILE A 282 -30.21 -22.84 -5.80
CA ILE A 282 -29.90 -22.33 -4.47
C ILE A 282 -28.56 -21.60 -4.47
N GLY A 283 -27.53 -22.22 -5.05
CA GLY A 283 -26.18 -21.65 -5.13
C GLY A 283 -26.14 -20.36 -5.93
N PHE A 284 -26.73 -20.36 -7.13
CA PHE A 284 -26.80 -19.18 -7.99
C PHE A 284 -27.62 -18.07 -7.34
N GLY A 285 -28.81 -18.37 -6.80
CA GLY A 285 -29.64 -17.39 -6.10
C GLY A 285 -28.92 -16.78 -4.90
N GLY A 286 -28.26 -17.61 -4.08
CA GLY A 286 -27.46 -17.15 -2.95
C GLY A 286 -26.26 -16.29 -3.37
N THR A 287 -25.54 -16.68 -4.43
CA THR A 287 -24.42 -15.90 -4.97
C THR A 287 -24.88 -14.56 -5.54
N VAL A 288 -25.99 -14.51 -6.28
CA VAL A 288 -26.53 -13.26 -6.84
C VAL A 288 -27.00 -12.33 -5.73
N VAL A 289 -27.83 -12.81 -4.80
CA VAL A 289 -28.35 -11.99 -3.68
C VAL A 289 -27.21 -11.53 -2.79
N GLY A 290 -26.31 -12.43 -2.41
CA GLY A 290 -25.13 -12.11 -1.60
C GLY A 290 -24.18 -11.13 -2.30
N GLY A 291 -23.97 -11.30 -3.61
CA GLY A 291 -23.16 -10.40 -4.43
C GLY A 291 -23.75 -9.00 -4.51
N VAL A 292 -25.06 -8.88 -4.77
CA VAL A 292 -25.76 -7.58 -4.80
C VAL A 292 -25.70 -6.91 -3.43
N LEU A 293 -26.02 -7.61 -2.35
CA LEU A 293 -25.93 -7.07 -0.99
C LEU A 293 -24.50 -6.66 -0.66
N GLY A 294 -23.50 -7.47 -1.00
CA GLY A 294 -22.10 -7.16 -0.77
C GLY A 294 -21.62 -5.92 -1.53
N VAL A 295 -22.04 -5.75 -2.79
CA VAL A 295 -21.74 -4.56 -3.59
C VAL A 295 -22.43 -3.33 -3.00
N LEU A 296 -23.72 -3.42 -2.66
CA LEU A 296 -24.46 -2.32 -2.04
C LEU A 296 -23.82 -1.88 -0.72
N THR A 297 -23.46 -2.82 0.15
CA THR A 297 -22.76 -2.53 1.41
C THR A 297 -21.39 -1.89 1.14
N ALA A 298 -20.64 -2.37 0.15
CA ALA A 298 -19.34 -1.81 -0.18
C ALA A 298 -19.41 -0.37 -0.72
N LEU A 299 -20.46 -0.02 -1.47
CA LEU A 299 -20.68 1.33 -2.00
C LEU A 299 -21.22 2.30 -0.95
N ASN A 300 -21.91 1.81 0.07
CA ASN A 300 -22.51 2.62 1.13
C ASN A 300 -21.70 2.56 2.45
N ILE A 301 -20.50 1.98 2.46
CA ILE A 301 -19.74 1.74 3.68
C ILE A 301 -19.46 3.03 4.46
N GLU A 302 -19.20 4.13 3.74
CA GLU A 302 -18.93 5.46 4.30
C GLU A 302 -20.14 6.03 5.06
N THR A 303 -21.35 5.57 4.74
CA THR A 303 -22.59 5.94 5.46
C THR A 303 -22.99 4.92 6.51
N LEU A 304 -22.77 3.63 6.24
CA LEU A 304 -23.17 2.53 7.12
C LEU A 304 -22.31 2.48 8.38
N VAL A 305 -21.00 2.67 8.25
CA VAL A 305 -20.10 2.61 9.41
C VAL A 305 -20.44 3.70 10.43
N PRO A 306 -20.51 5.01 10.08
CA PRO A 306 -20.86 6.04 11.07
C PRO A 306 -22.25 5.83 11.67
N TRP A 307 -23.20 5.27 10.90
CA TRP A 307 -24.52 4.92 11.43
C TRP A 307 -24.43 3.85 12.53
N VAL A 308 -23.60 2.81 12.33
CA VAL A 308 -23.33 1.78 13.33
C VAL A 308 -22.56 2.37 14.53
N GLU A 309 -21.55 3.19 14.29
CA GLU A 309 -20.76 3.85 15.36
C GLU A 309 -21.66 4.68 16.28
N ASN A 310 -22.55 5.49 15.70
CA ASN A 310 -23.53 6.29 16.45
C ASN A 310 -24.54 5.42 17.22
N LEU A 311 -24.95 4.27 16.66
CA LEU A 311 -25.90 3.37 17.30
C LEU A 311 -25.31 2.65 18.52
N PHE A 312 -24.03 2.26 18.44
CA PHE A 312 -23.36 1.52 19.50
C PHE A 312 -22.47 2.39 20.41
N GLY A 313 -22.25 3.66 20.05
CA GLY A 313 -21.38 4.58 20.78
C GLY A 313 -19.90 4.16 20.77
N ILE A 314 -19.46 3.46 19.72
CA ILE A 314 -18.10 2.96 19.55
C ILE A 314 -17.49 3.67 18.35
N GLU A 315 -16.29 4.23 18.49
CA GLU A 315 -15.49 4.71 17.35
C GLU A 315 -14.56 3.59 16.88
N PHE A 316 -14.71 3.13 15.64
CA PHE A 316 -13.81 2.12 15.08
C PHE A 316 -12.44 2.71 14.73
N PHE A 317 -12.39 3.99 14.35
CA PHE A 317 -11.17 4.70 13.97
C PHE A 317 -11.12 6.08 14.64
N PRO A 318 -10.58 6.20 15.87
CA PRO A 318 -10.41 7.51 16.49
C PRO A 318 -9.44 8.34 15.64
N ALA A 319 -9.92 9.47 15.13
CA ALA A 319 -9.15 10.39 14.27
C ALA A 319 -7.88 10.96 14.96
N SER A 320 -7.78 10.82 16.29
CA SER A 320 -6.60 11.20 17.07
C SER A 320 -5.43 10.23 16.94
N VAL A 321 -5.67 9.00 16.48
CA VAL A 321 -4.65 7.94 16.35
C VAL A 321 -4.45 7.53 14.89
N TYR A 322 -5.52 7.56 14.08
CA TYR A 322 -5.48 7.20 12.67
C TYR A 322 -5.70 8.42 11.79
N VAL A 323 -4.74 8.67 10.90
CA VAL A 323 -4.73 9.79 9.94
C VAL A 323 -5.79 9.64 8.84
N ILE A 324 -6.34 8.42 8.66
CA ILE A 324 -7.44 8.15 7.73
C ILE A 324 -8.73 8.11 8.55
N SER A 325 -9.55 9.16 8.42
CA SER A 325 -10.82 9.31 9.15
C SER A 325 -11.99 8.61 8.45
N ASP A 326 -11.89 8.38 7.15
CA ASP A 326 -12.96 7.78 6.34
C ASP A 326 -12.61 6.36 5.93
N PHE A 327 -13.58 5.43 5.92
CA PHE A 327 -13.38 4.08 5.43
C PHE A 327 -13.22 4.08 3.90
N PRO A 328 -12.00 3.95 3.35
CA PRO A 328 -11.82 4.03 1.92
C PRO A 328 -12.22 2.68 1.33
N ALA A 329 -13.41 2.55 0.78
CA ALA A 329 -13.79 1.37 0.03
C ALA A 329 -13.54 1.58 -1.46
N GLN A 330 -12.79 0.65 -2.06
CA GLN A 330 -12.64 0.59 -3.51
C GLN A 330 -13.22 -0.72 -4.04
N LEU A 331 -14.31 -0.64 -4.79
CA LEU A 331 -14.89 -1.80 -5.46
C LEU A 331 -14.05 -2.14 -6.70
N LYS A 332 -13.52 -3.37 -6.74
CA LYS A 332 -12.83 -3.92 -7.91
C LYS A 332 -13.64 -5.08 -8.45
N TRP A 333 -14.21 -4.91 -9.64
CA TRP A 333 -15.02 -5.95 -10.30
C TRP A 333 -14.33 -7.30 -10.46
N PRO A 334 -13.01 -7.39 -10.77
CA PRO A 334 -12.32 -8.66 -10.81
C PRO A 334 -12.42 -9.47 -9.50
N ASP A 335 -12.37 -8.80 -8.35
CA ASP A 335 -12.51 -9.46 -7.05
C ASP A 335 -13.94 -9.98 -6.86
N VAL A 336 -14.95 -9.22 -7.29
CA VAL A 336 -16.38 -9.61 -7.21
C VAL A 336 -16.64 -10.85 -8.07
N TYR A 337 -16.17 -10.86 -9.32
CA TYR A 337 -16.33 -11.99 -10.23
C TYR A 337 -15.57 -13.23 -9.74
N LEU A 338 -14.34 -13.05 -9.26
CA LEU A 338 -13.52 -14.15 -8.74
C LEU A 338 -14.17 -14.80 -7.51
N ILE A 339 -14.59 -13.99 -6.53
CA ILE A 339 -15.22 -14.49 -5.30
C ILE A 339 -16.55 -15.16 -5.64
N SER A 340 -17.41 -14.52 -6.43
CA SER A 340 -18.70 -15.09 -6.83
C SER A 340 -18.53 -16.40 -7.60
N GLY A 341 -17.56 -16.46 -8.52
CA GLY A 341 -17.25 -17.66 -9.29
C GLY A 341 -16.75 -18.80 -8.41
N VAL A 342 -15.79 -18.53 -7.51
CA VAL A 342 -15.27 -19.55 -6.57
C VAL A 342 -16.36 -20.03 -5.62
N SER A 343 -17.17 -19.12 -5.05
CA SER A 343 -18.30 -19.48 -4.19
C SER A 343 -19.31 -20.37 -4.90
N PHE A 344 -19.68 -20.02 -6.13
CA PHE A 344 -20.61 -20.82 -6.92
C PHE A 344 -20.03 -22.21 -7.24
N LEU A 345 -18.75 -22.30 -7.61
CA LEU A 345 -18.08 -23.58 -7.87
C LEU A 345 -18.02 -24.48 -6.63
N ILE A 346 -17.73 -23.92 -5.45
CA ILE A 346 -17.73 -24.66 -4.19
C ILE A 346 -19.14 -25.15 -3.86
N CYS A 347 -20.15 -24.30 -4.03
CA CYS A 347 -21.55 -24.69 -3.85
C CYS A 347 -21.94 -25.83 -4.81
N LEU A 348 -21.58 -25.72 -6.09
CA LEU A 348 -21.82 -26.77 -7.07
C LEU A 348 -21.14 -28.08 -6.66
N ALA A 349 -19.86 -28.04 -6.28
CA ALA A 349 -19.13 -29.21 -5.84
C ALA A 349 -19.77 -29.87 -4.61
N ALA A 350 -20.24 -29.05 -3.65
CA ALA A 350 -20.96 -29.51 -2.47
C ALA A 350 -22.26 -30.25 -2.80
N THR A 351 -22.96 -29.86 -3.87
CA THR A 351 -24.24 -30.48 -4.27
C THR A 351 -24.10 -31.86 -4.92
N ILE A 352 -22.90 -32.21 -5.40
CA ILE A 352 -22.67 -33.48 -6.10
C ILE A 352 -22.83 -34.67 -5.15
N TYR A 353 -22.30 -34.58 -3.92
CA TYR A 353 -22.36 -35.69 -2.96
C TYR A 353 -23.81 -36.06 -2.56
N PRO A 354 -24.67 -35.11 -2.14
CA PRO A 354 -26.07 -35.40 -1.83
C PRO A 354 -26.84 -35.94 -3.05
N ALA A 355 -26.64 -35.35 -4.24
CA ALA A 355 -27.33 -35.78 -5.46
C ALA A 355 -26.97 -37.21 -5.87
N TRP A 356 -25.67 -37.56 -5.77
CA TRP A 356 -25.22 -38.92 -6.02
C TRP A 356 -25.82 -39.90 -5.01
N ARG A 357 -25.85 -39.54 -3.73
CA ARG A 357 -26.48 -40.36 -2.67
C ARG A 357 -27.98 -40.56 -2.93
N ALA A 358 -28.68 -39.53 -3.37
CA ALA A 358 -30.10 -39.61 -3.73
C ALA A 358 -30.35 -40.61 -4.85
N SER A 359 -29.51 -40.61 -5.89
CA SER A 359 -29.67 -41.49 -7.06
C SER A 359 -29.62 -43.00 -6.72
N ARG A 360 -28.96 -43.36 -5.61
CA ARG A 360 -28.75 -44.75 -5.17
C ARG A 360 -29.83 -45.29 -4.22
N THR A 361 -30.90 -44.55 -3.95
CA THR A 361 -32.02 -45.04 -3.14
C THR A 361 -32.75 -46.22 -3.81
N GLN A 362 -32.91 -47.35 -3.13
CA GLN A 362 -33.62 -48.50 -3.68
C GLN A 362 -35.13 -48.32 -3.52
N PRO A 363 -35.93 -48.40 -4.60
CA PRO A 363 -37.38 -48.17 -4.52
C PRO A 363 -38.09 -49.14 -3.55
N ALA A 364 -37.65 -50.41 -3.52
CA ALA A 364 -38.22 -51.45 -2.69
C ALA A 364 -37.97 -51.24 -1.19
N GLU A 365 -36.84 -50.64 -0.80
CA GLU A 365 -36.54 -50.34 0.60
C GLU A 365 -37.25 -49.07 1.07
N ALA A 366 -37.36 -48.07 0.19
CA ALA A 366 -37.99 -46.79 0.51
C ALA A 366 -39.50 -46.90 0.73
N LEU A 367 -40.19 -47.79 0.02
CA LEU A 367 -41.64 -48.02 0.13
C LEU A 367 -42.03 -49.06 1.21
N ARG A 368 -41.05 -49.71 1.86
CA ARG A 368 -41.32 -50.74 2.89
C ARG A 368 -41.55 -50.15 4.29
N TYR A 369 -41.18 -48.89 4.50
CA TYR A 369 -41.23 -48.21 5.80
C TYR A 369 -42.27 -47.07 5.83
N GLU A 370 -43.12 -46.97 4.81
CA GLU A 370 -44.48 -46.43 4.93
C GLU A 370 -45.44 -47.59 5.24
#